data_AF-A0A183MGP8-F1
#
_entry.id   AF-A0A183MGP8-F1
#
_cell.length_a   1.000
_cell.length_b   1.000
_cell.length_c   1.000
_cell.angle_alpha   90.00
_cell.angle_beta   90.00
_cell.angle_gamma   90.00
#
_symmetry.space_group_name_H-M   'P 1'
#
loop_
_entity.id
_entity.type
_entity.pdbx_description
1 polymer ?
#
loop_
_entity_poly.entity_id
_entity_poly.type
_entity_poly.pdbx_seq_one_letter_code
_entity_poly.pdbx_strand_id
1 'polypeptide(L)'
;MEDFLSDPTLTDNSSFIIYPRKEVYYDFHDTTNYQDSFWFSLPSDLRILENMSVIDYLRQFAHLSSRKYDLYRRIYNHWCQGSKLSIDKLNNAFEDIVPVQIPISCYTLVFNLIGLQVIDYQYIDFETFCCICIAAERLIFYKIM
;
A
#
# COMPACT_ATOMS: atom_id res chain seq x y z
N MET A 1 3.04 -22.81 1.11
CA MET A 1 2.20 -22.06 0.13
C MET A 1 0.72 -22.36 0.33
N GLU A 2 0.34 -23.55 0.81
CA GLU A 2 -1.05 -23.89 1.13
C GLU A 2 -1.62 -23.19 2.38
N ASP A 3 -0.77 -22.79 3.34
CA ASP A 3 -1.22 -22.10 4.57
C ASP A 3 -1.65 -20.64 4.39
N PHE A 4 -1.38 -20.03 3.24
CA PHE A 4 -1.76 -18.62 2.99
C PHE A 4 -3.22 -18.50 2.56
N LEU A 5 -3.77 -19.51 1.88
CA LEU A 5 -5.16 -19.50 1.41
C LEU A 5 -6.15 -20.03 2.45
N SER A 6 -5.67 -20.58 3.55
CA SER A 6 -6.46 -21.14 4.64
C SER A 6 -6.63 -20.21 5.83
N ASP A 7 -6.02 -19.01 5.82
CA ASP A 7 -6.27 -18.00 6.84
C ASP A 7 -7.70 -17.43 6.66
N PRO A 8 -8.61 -17.66 7.62
CA PRO A 8 -9.98 -17.19 7.52
C PRO A 8 -10.08 -15.67 7.42
N THR A 9 -9.05 -14.91 7.84
CA THR A 9 -9.00 -13.45 7.72
C THR A 9 -8.74 -12.97 6.27
N LEU A 10 -8.12 -13.81 5.43
CA LEU A 10 -7.95 -13.57 3.99
C LEU A 10 -9.22 -13.93 3.20
N THR A 11 -9.95 -14.95 3.64
CA THR A 11 -11.19 -15.44 3.00
C THR A 11 -12.46 -14.82 3.55
N ASP A 12 -12.39 -13.94 4.56
CA ASP A 12 -13.54 -13.22 5.07
C ASP A 12 -14.05 -12.27 3.96
N ASN A 13 -15.11 -12.71 3.30
CA ASN A 13 -15.84 -12.02 2.25
C ASN A 13 -16.93 -11.11 2.86
N SER A 14 -16.91 -10.86 4.17
CA SER A 14 -17.70 -9.78 4.74
C SER A 14 -17.29 -8.48 4.04
N SER A 15 -18.20 -7.97 3.22
CA SER A 15 -18.07 -6.68 2.54
C SER A 15 -17.71 -5.63 3.58
N PHE A 16 -16.52 -5.05 3.47
CA PHE A 16 -16.10 -3.97 4.37
C PHE A 16 -17.17 -2.89 4.37
N ILE A 17 -17.63 -2.49 5.55
CA ILE A 17 -18.48 -1.31 5.63
C ILE A 17 -17.55 -0.10 5.53
N ILE A 18 -17.46 0.42 4.31
CA ILE A 18 -16.65 1.57 3.94
C ILE A 18 -17.36 2.83 4.41
N TYR A 19 -16.84 3.47 5.47
CA TYR A 19 -17.32 4.77 5.90
C TYR A 19 -16.45 5.88 5.29
N PRO A 20 -17.04 6.89 4.63
CA PRO A 20 -16.29 8.08 4.23
C PRO A 20 -15.82 8.81 5.48
N ARG A 21 -14.52 9.10 5.58
CA ARG A 21 -13.95 9.84 6.71
C ARG A 21 -14.28 11.33 6.57
N LYS A 22 -14.75 11.97 7.65
CA LYS A 22 -15.21 13.38 7.65
C LYS A 22 -14.09 14.41 7.44
N GLU A 23 -12.83 14.04 7.69
CA GLU A 23 -11.69 14.96 7.75
C GLU A 23 -10.51 14.48 6.88
N VAL A 24 -10.78 13.87 5.73
CA VAL A 24 -9.70 13.53 4.78
C VAL A 24 -9.12 14.81 4.23
N TYR A 25 -7.79 14.90 4.14
CA TYR A 25 -7.10 15.93 3.37
C TYR A 25 -7.47 15.74 1.89
N TYR A 26 -8.56 16.39 1.47
CA TYR A 26 -9.04 16.38 0.10
C TYR A 26 -8.03 17.12 -0.79
N ASP A 27 -7.30 16.38 -1.64
CA ASP A 27 -6.75 16.92 -2.89
C ASP A 27 -7.53 16.29 -4.07
N PHE A 28 -8.87 16.35 -4.00
CA PHE A 28 -9.77 15.99 -5.12
C PHE A 28 -10.02 17.20 -6.05
N HIS A 29 -8.96 17.89 -6.48
CA HIS A 29 -9.12 18.95 -7.49
C HIS A 29 -8.90 18.50 -8.93
N ASP A 30 -8.93 17.19 -9.21
CA ASP A 30 -8.98 16.76 -10.60
C ASP A 30 -9.72 15.42 -10.79
N THR A 31 -11.06 15.49 -10.83
CA THR A 31 -11.92 14.36 -11.24
C THR A 31 -11.91 14.13 -12.75
N THR A 32 -11.10 14.88 -13.50
CA THR A 32 -11.07 14.86 -14.97
C THR A 32 -9.87 14.12 -15.58
N ASN A 33 -8.93 13.62 -14.77
CA ASN A 33 -7.72 12.98 -15.30
C ASN A 33 -7.54 11.52 -14.83
N TYR A 34 -7.73 10.59 -15.76
CA TYR A 34 -7.46 9.14 -15.64
C TYR A 34 -5.99 8.77 -15.37
N GLN A 35 -5.11 9.75 -15.12
CA GLN A 35 -3.68 9.54 -14.93
C GLN A 35 -3.28 9.27 -13.48
N ASP A 36 -4.22 9.24 -12.54
CA ASP A 36 -3.93 8.98 -11.13
C ASP A 36 -3.80 7.48 -10.80
N SER A 37 -2.89 6.82 -11.50
CA SER A 37 -2.74 5.38 -11.46
C SER A 37 -1.32 4.96 -11.10
N PHE A 38 -1.20 3.66 -10.88
CA PHE A 38 0.04 2.93 -10.82
C PHE A 38 -0.11 1.63 -11.62
N TRP A 39 0.98 1.17 -12.21
CA TRP A 39 0.99 -0.04 -13.03
C TRP A 39 2.21 -0.88 -12.72
N PHE A 40 2.10 -2.17 -13.05
CA PHE A 40 3.20 -3.12 -12.88
C PHE A 40 3.75 -3.46 -14.26
N SER A 41 5.07 -3.44 -14.38
CA SER A 41 5.77 -4.00 -15.54
C SER A 41 6.24 -5.43 -15.24
N LEU A 42 6.50 -6.19 -16.29
CA LEU A 42 7.19 -7.48 -16.16
C LEU A 42 8.61 -7.35 -16.72
N PRO A 43 9.61 -7.98 -16.09
CA PRO A 43 10.93 -8.09 -16.69
C PRO A 43 10.83 -8.87 -18.01
N SER A 44 11.71 -8.53 -18.95
CA SER A 44 11.83 -9.28 -20.21
C SER A 44 12.28 -10.73 -19.98
N ASP A 45 13.10 -10.95 -18.95
CA ASP A 45 13.51 -12.27 -18.49
C ASP A 45 12.80 -12.63 -17.17
N LEU A 46 11.80 -13.52 -17.26
CA LEU A 46 10.99 -13.93 -16.11
C LEU A 46 11.77 -14.78 -15.09
N ARG A 47 12.91 -15.37 -15.47
CA ARG A 47 13.74 -16.19 -14.55
C ARG A 47 14.27 -15.36 -13.38
N ILE A 48 14.39 -14.04 -13.57
CA ILE A 48 14.81 -13.10 -12.52
C ILE A 48 13.82 -13.12 -11.35
N LEU A 49 12.54 -13.42 -11.61
CA LEU A 49 11.50 -13.46 -10.58
C LEU A 49 11.65 -14.66 -9.61
N GLU A 50 12.33 -15.74 -10.02
CA GLU A 50 12.45 -16.96 -9.21
C GLU A 50 13.16 -16.73 -7.86
N ASN A 51 14.10 -15.79 -7.82
CA ASN A 51 14.89 -15.47 -6.63
C ASN A 51 14.63 -14.06 -6.09
N MET A 52 13.59 -13.39 -6.60
CA MET A 52 13.27 -12.02 -6.23
C MET A 52 12.21 -12.00 -5.12
N SER A 53 12.45 -11.20 -4.08
CA SER A 53 11.43 -10.97 -3.06
C SER A 53 10.29 -10.10 -3.64
N VAL A 54 9.09 -10.20 -3.06
CA VAL A 54 7.95 -9.39 -3.53
C VAL A 54 8.23 -7.89 -3.41
N ILE A 55 8.88 -7.46 -2.32
CA ILE A 55 9.25 -6.06 -2.15
C ILE A 55 10.28 -5.59 -3.19
N ASP A 56 11.26 -6.43 -3.54
CA ASP A 56 12.23 -6.07 -4.58
C ASP A 56 11.56 -5.98 -5.95
N TYR A 57 10.60 -6.86 -6.23
CA TYR A 57 9.77 -6.77 -7.43
C TYR A 57 9.00 -5.45 -7.45
N LEU A 58 8.30 -5.10 -6.37
CA LEU A 58 7.52 -3.86 -6.30
C LEU A 58 8.40 -2.63 -6.48
N ARG A 59 9.58 -2.58 -5.83
CA ARG A 59 10.52 -1.47 -5.96
C ARG A 59 11.04 -1.28 -7.38
N GLN A 60 11.24 -2.36 -8.13
CA GLN A 60 11.81 -2.30 -9.47
C GLN A 60 10.76 -2.16 -10.58
N PHE A 61 9.57 -2.74 -10.38
CA PHE A 61 8.61 -2.95 -11.45
C PHE A 61 7.23 -2.33 -11.17
N ALA A 62 6.99 -1.75 -10.00
CA ALA A 62 5.82 -0.93 -9.76
C ALA A 62 6.11 0.54 -10.08
N HIS A 63 5.27 1.10 -10.94
CA HIS A 63 5.42 2.47 -11.44
C HIS A 63 4.28 3.33 -10.92
N LEU A 64 4.63 4.50 -10.41
CA LEU A 64 3.69 5.52 -9.95
C LEU A 64 3.63 6.63 -10.99
N SER A 65 2.42 7.13 -11.27
CA SER A 65 2.28 8.44 -11.91
C SER A 65 2.94 9.53 -11.05
N SER A 66 3.42 10.60 -11.68
CA SER A 66 4.07 11.71 -10.97
C SER A 66 3.18 12.30 -9.87
N ARG A 67 1.89 12.45 -10.15
CA ARG A 67 0.90 12.95 -9.18
C ARG A 67 0.83 12.08 -7.93
N LYS A 68 0.81 10.75 -8.10
CA LYS A 68 0.71 9.79 -7.00
C LYS A 68 2.00 9.69 -6.20
N TYR A 69 3.13 9.76 -6.89
CA TYR A 69 4.44 9.86 -6.26
C TYR A 69 4.54 11.11 -5.36
N ASP A 70 4.09 12.26 -5.85
CA ASP A 70 4.08 13.51 -5.09
C ASP A 70 3.12 13.47 -3.90
N LEU A 71 1.95 12.83 -4.05
CA LEU A 71 1.02 12.57 -2.96
C LEU A 71 1.69 11.73 -1.86
N TYR A 72 2.24 10.57 -2.22
CA TYR A 72 2.91 9.68 -1.25
C TYR A 72 4.08 10.38 -0.58
N ARG A 73 4.85 11.18 -1.33
CA ARG A 73 5.96 11.96 -0.79
C ARG A 73 5.49 12.99 0.24
N ARG A 74 4.42 13.73 -0.05
CA ARG A 74 3.83 14.71 0.90
C ARG A 74 3.41 14.02 2.21
N ILE A 75 2.72 12.89 2.11
CA ILE A 75 2.22 12.13 3.26
C ILE A 75 3.38 11.53 4.04
N TYR A 76 4.32 10.86 3.38
CA TYR A 76 5.52 10.31 4.01
C TYR A 76 6.28 11.39 4.80
N ASN A 77 6.54 12.55 4.18
CA ASN A 77 7.24 13.65 4.83
C ASN A 77 6.47 14.21 6.04
N HIS A 78 5.14 14.29 5.96
CA HIS A 78 4.29 14.72 7.07
C HIS A 78 4.47 13.80 8.29
N TRP A 79 4.46 12.48 8.08
CA TRP A 79 4.54 11.49 9.15
C TRP A 79 5.96 11.20 9.65
N CYS A 80 6.97 11.43 8.81
CA CYS A 80 8.39 11.30 9.13
C CYS A 80 8.90 12.32 10.15
N GLN A 81 8.31 13.53 10.19
CA GLN A 81 8.71 14.63 11.11
C GLN A 81 10.24 14.87 11.16
N GLY A 82 10.95 14.71 10.05
CA GLY A 82 12.40 14.90 9.96
C GLY A 82 13.27 13.65 10.22
N SER A 83 12.65 12.48 10.42
CA SER A 83 13.33 11.17 10.55
C SER A 83 12.66 10.11 9.64
N LYS A 84 12.94 8.81 9.82
CA LYS A 84 12.26 7.75 9.05
C LYS A 84 10.85 7.48 9.59
N LEU A 85 9.95 6.98 8.75
CA LEU A 85 8.59 6.66 9.16
C LEU A 85 8.61 5.46 10.12
N SER A 86 8.16 5.66 11.36
CA SER A 86 7.97 4.56 12.31
C SER A 86 6.80 3.68 11.87
N ILE A 87 6.96 2.36 11.99
CA ILE A 87 5.91 1.39 11.64
C ILE A 87 4.62 1.60 12.45
N ASP A 88 4.72 2.09 13.68
CA ASP A 88 3.57 2.38 14.55
C ASP A 88 2.69 3.51 14.01
N LYS A 89 3.27 4.42 13.22
CA LYS A 89 2.55 5.55 12.58
C LYS A 89 1.99 5.19 11.21
N LEU A 90 2.32 4.02 10.69
CA LEU A 90 2.02 3.65 9.31
C LEU A 90 0.51 3.62 9.05
N ASN A 91 -0.28 3.02 9.95
CA ASN A 91 -1.73 2.95 9.78
C ASN A 91 -2.35 4.35 9.64
N ASN A 92 -1.88 5.32 10.42
CA ASN A 92 -2.37 6.69 10.31
C ASN A 92 -1.96 7.34 8.99
N ALA A 93 -0.73 7.10 8.52
CA ALA A 93 -0.27 7.57 7.22
C ALA A 93 -1.08 6.97 6.06
N PHE A 94 -1.55 5.73 6.23
CA PHE A 94 -2.45 5.08 5.28
C PHE A 94 -3.83 5.71 5.22
N GLU A 95 -4.39 6.07 6.37
CA GLU A 95 -5.71 6.73 6.45
C GLU A 95 -5.72 8.12 5.79
N ASP A 96 -4.55 8.70 5.49
CA ASP A 96 -4.43 9.93 4.71
C ASP A 96 -4.37 9.69 3.19
N ILE A 97 -4.10 8.45 2.77
CA ILE A 97 -4.10 8.02 1.36
C ILE A 97 -5.47 7.48 0.97
N VAL A 98 -6.03 6.63 1.83
CA VAL A 98 -7.27 5.91 1.56
C VAL A 98 -8.40 6.63 2.29
N PRO A 99 -9.45 7.11 1.58
CA PRO A 99 -10.56 7.86 2.20
C PRO A 99 -11.51 6.98 3.04
N VAL A 100 -11.12 5.74 3.32
CA VAL A 100 -11.93 4.67 3.89
C VAL A 100 -11.27 4.18 5.18
N GLN A 101 -12.07 3.95 6.22
CA GLN A 101 -11.59 3.25 7.41
C GLN A 101 -11.28 1.79 7.08
N ILE A 102 -10.01 1.42 7.19
CA ILE A 102 -9.52 0.06 6.98
C ILE A 102 -9.40 -0.62 8.36
N PRO A 103 -9.98 -1.82 8.57
CA PRO A 103 -9.77 -2.58 9.79
C PRO A 103 -8.29 -2.88 10.04
N ILE A 104 -7.86 -2.88 11.31
CA ILE A 104 -6.45 -3.09 11.68
C ILE A 104 -5.89 -4.39 11.11
N SER A 105 -6.70 -5.44 11.03
CA SER A 105 -6.32 -6.75 10.46
C SER A 105 -5.87 -6.67 9.00
N CYS A 106 -6.36 -5.71 8.21
CA CYS A 106 -5.98 -5.59 6.81
C CYS A 106 -4.55 -5.07 6.62
N TYR A 107 -4.00 -4.30 7.57
CA TYR A 107 -2.61 -3.88 7.50
C TYR A 107 -1.66 -5.07 7.60
N THR A 108 -1.98 -6.05 8.44
CA THR A 108 -1.26 -7.33 8.50
C THR A 108 -1.32 -8.07 7.17
N LEU A 109 -2.47 -8.04 6.48
CA LEU A 109 -2.60 -8.64 5.15
C LEU A 109 -1.71 -7.93 4.11
N VAL A 110 -1.68 -6.59 4.12
CA VAL A 110 -0.83 -5.81 3.21
C VAL A 110 0.64 -6.14 3.43
N PHE A 111 1.09 -6.20 4.69
CA PHE A 111 2.47 -6.59 5.01
C PHE A 111 2.82 -8.00 4.57
N ASN A 112 1.91 -8.95 4.82
CA ASN A 112 2.09 -10.33 4.38
C ASN A 112 2.16 -10.43 2.85
N LEU A 113 1.34 -9.67 2.12
CA LEU A 113 1.32 -9.67 0.64
C LEU A 113 2.65 -9.21 0.04
N ILE A 114 3.31 -8.24 0.66
CA ILE A 114 4.60 -7.72 0.18
C ILE A 114 5.80 -8.42 0.84
N GLY A 115 5.54 -9.46 1.64
CA GLY A 115 6.58 -10.23 2.34
C GLY A 115 7.31 -9.45 3.43
N LEU A 116 6.70 -8.39 3.98
CA LEU A 116 7.26 -7.64 5.09
C LEU A 116 6.82 -8.26 6.42
N GLN A 117 7.78 -8.70 7.23
CA GLN A 117 7.53 -9.06 8.62
C GLN A 117 7.70 -7.80 9.48
N VAL A 118 6.65 -7.41 10.21
CA VAL A 118 6.64 -6.21 11.06
C VAL A 118 7.82 -6.20 12.06
N ILE A 119 8.23 -7.38 12.51
CA ILE A 119 9.32 -7.59 13.48
C ILE A 119 10.67 -7.10 12.94
N ASP A 120 10.85 -7.13 11.62
CA ASP A 120 12.12 -6.79 10.96
C ASP A 120 12.25 -5.29 10.67
N TYR A 121 11.18 -4.50 10.84
CA TYR A 121 11.13 -3.10 10.43
C TYR A 121 10.71 -2.17 11.57
N GLN A 122 11.70 -1.58 12.24
CA GLN A 122 11.45 -0.47 13.17
C GLN A 122 11.09 0.83 12.43
N TYR A 123 11.62 0.98 11.21
CA TYR A 123 11.45 2.16 10.38
C TYR A 123 11.28 1.78 8.90
N ILE A 124 10.48 2.57 8.20
CA ILE A 124 10.11 2.39 6.79
C ILE A 124 10.71 3.56 6.01
N ASP A 125 11.48 3.25 4.96
CA ASP A 125 11.98 4.24 4.01
C ASP A 125 10.89 4.61 2.98
N PHE A 126 11.16 5.64 2.17
CA PHE A 126 10.17 6.16 1.25
C PHE A 126 9.80 5.16 0.14
N GLU A 127 10.78 4.44 -0.40
CA GLU A 127 10.53 3.42 -1.43
C GLU A 127 9.65 2.27 -0.90
N THR A 128 9.92 1.82 0.33
CA THR A 128 9.11 0.81 1.01
C THR A 128 7.70 1.34 1.27
N PHE A 129 7.58 2.58 1.75
CA PHE A 129 6.30 3.23 1.95
C PHE A 129 5.46 3.22 0.68
N CYS A 130 6.05 3.60 -0.46
CA CYS A 130 5.38 3.54 -1.77
C CYS A 130 4.88 2.13 -2.10
N CYS A 131 5.69 1.10 -1.86
CA CYS A 131 5.31 -0.29 -2.13
C CYS A 131 4.13 -0.75 -1.26
N ILE A 132 4.14 -0.41 0.03
CA ILE A 132 3.03 -0.72 0.93
C ILE A 132 1.76 0.01 0.45
N CYS A 133 1.89 1.28 0.00
CA CYS A 133 0.78 2.09 -0.48
C CYS A 133 0.09 1.47 -1.70
N ILE A 134 0.89 1.06 -2.68
CA ILE A 134 0.43 0.37 -3.89
C ILE A 134 -0.31 -0.93 -3.54
N ALA A 135 0.25 -1.74 -2.64
CA ALA A 135 -0.33 -3.01 -2.24
C ALA A 135 -1.66 -2.83 -1.48
N ALA A 136 -1.71 -1.87 -0.55
CA ALA A 136 -2.92 -1.57 0.20
C ALA A 136 -4.03 -1.05 -0.71
N GLU A 137 -3.72 -0.09 -1.59
CA GLU A 137 -4.71 0.43 -2.52
C GLU A 137 -5.26 -0.67 -3.42
N ARG A 138 -4.42 -1.57 -3.97
CA ARG A 138 -4.92 -2.72 -4.75
C ARG A 138 -5.81 -3.66 -3.95
N LEU A 139 -5.42 -3.98 -2.71
CA LEU A 139 -6.20 -4.85 -1.85
C LEU A 139 -7.57 -4.25 -1.55
N ILE A 140 -7.60 -2.95 -1.28
CA ILE A 140 -8.83 -2.21 -1.02
C ILE A 140 -9.68 -2.17 -2.29
N PHE A 141 -9.13 -1.74 -3.44
CA PHE A 141 -9.86 -1.75 -4.72
C PHE A 141 -10.48 -3.12 -5.01
N TYR A 142 -9.75 -4.21 -4.80
CA TYR A 142 -10.26 -5.57 -4.98
C TYR A 142 -11.43 -5.91 -4.05
N LYS A 143 -11.44 -5.39 -2.82
CA LYS A 143 -12.48 -5.66 -1.83
C LYS A 143 -13.69 -4.70 -1.92
N ILE A 144 -13.52 -3.54 -2.57
CA ILE A 144 -14.62 -2.59 -2.85
C ILE A 144 -15.40 -2.99 -4.11
N MET A 145 -14.73 -3.58 -5.11
CA MET A 145 -15.34 -4.06 -6.36
C MET A 145 -16.07 -5.39 -6.19
#